data_AF-A0A0D7PHP7-F1
#
_entry.id   AF-A0A0D7PHP7-F1
#
_cell.length_a   1.000
_cell.length_b   1.000
_cell.length_c   1.000
_cell.angle_alpha   90.00
_cell.angle_beta   90.00
_cell.angle_gamma   90.00
#
_symmetry.space_group_name_H-M   'P 1'
#
loop_
_entity.id
_entity.type
_entity.pdbx_description
1 polymer ?
#
loop_
_entity_poly.entity_id
_entity_poly.type
_entity_poly.pdbx_seq_one_letter_code
_entity_poly.pdbx_strand_id
1 'polypeptide(L)'
;MSISVIEQARIQAQVLVPLVKALQAELGEARANALVRNTLGDLYRRFGEEFWKAKKEASLGQAVASAFKTYARDDALAYDVIEQTEDAFAFDVKRCAYAEFYQALGEPELGFLLVCTADFATAEGFGPDIKLTRTQTIMQGANHCDFRYRRNKGESQ
;
A
#
# COMPACT_ATOMS: atom_id res chain seq x y z
N MET A 1 -8.73 -19.87 10.02
CA MET A 1 -7.93 -19.18 8.98
C MET A 1 -8.25 -17.70 9.09
N SER A 2 -7.24 -16.82 9.16
CA SER A 2 -7.49 -15.36 9.17
C SER A 2 -7.94 -14.90 7.78
N ILE A 3 -8.73 -13.83 7.67
CA ILE A 3 -9.18 -13.25 6.39
C ILE A 3 -8.00 -12.53 5.72
N SER A 4 -7.80 -12.67 4.40
CA SER A 4 -6.68 -12.01 3.70
C SER A 4 -6.94 -10.53 3.53
N VAL A 5 -5.87 -9.77 3.25
CA VAL A 5 -6.00 -8.34 3.04
C VAL A 5 -6.87 -8.04 1.80
N ILE A 6 -6.80 -8.86 0.74
CA ILE A 6 -7.69 -8.72 -0.43
C ILE A 6 -9.15 -8.98 -0.09
N GLU A 7 -9.46 -10.02 0.70
CA GLU A 7 -10.83 -10.28 1.14
C GLU A 7 -11.34 -9.17 2.09
N GLN A 8 -10.48 -8.68 3.00
CA GLN A 8 -10.82 -7.53 3.84
C GLN A 8 -11.11 -6.28 2.98
N ALA A 9 -10.30 -6.00 1.96
CA ALA A 9 -10.52 -4.87 1.06
C ALA A 9 -11.84 -4.98 0.28
N ARG A 10 -12.19 -6.19 -0.20
CA ARG A 10 -13.46 -6.47 -0.87
C ARG A 10 -14.66 -6.25 0.05
N ILE A 11 -14.57 -6.71 1.30
CA ILE A 11 -15.61 -6.50 2.32
C ILE A 11 -15.74 -5.02 2.66
N GLN A 12 -14.63 -4.34 2.93
CA GLN A 12 -14.60 -2.93 3.31
C GLN A 12 -15.11 -2.02 2.18
N ALA A 13 -14.82 -2.34 0.92
CA ALA A 13 -15.26 -1.56 -0.23
C ALA A 13 -16.79 -1.43 -0.31
N GLN A 14 -17.54 -2.46 0.10
CA GLN A 14 -19.02 -2.43 0.11
C GLN A 14 -19.59 -1.32 1.00
N VAL A 15 -18.82 -0.87 2.00
CA VAL A 15 -19.21 0.20 2.93
C VAL A 15 -18.48 1.50 2.62
N LEU A 16 -17.17 1.44 2.39
CA LEU A 16 -16.33 2.61 2.20
C LEU A 16 -16.61 3.33 0.88
N VAL A 17 -16.87 2.61 -0.22
CA VAL A 17 -17.16 3.24 -1.52
C VAL A 17 -18.40 4.14 -1.46
N PRO A 18 -19.60 3.67 -1.05
CA PRO A 18 -20.77 4.54 -0.98
C PRO A 18 -20.60 5.66 0.05
N LEU A 19 -19.91 5.41 1.16
CA LEU A 19 -19.63 6.43 2.17
C LEU A 19 -18.74 7.56 1.62
N VAL A 20 -17.64 7.21 0.96
CA VAL A 20 -16.72 8.20 0.37
C VAL A 20 -17.43 8.98 -0.73
N LYS A 21 -18.23 8.34 -1.57
CA LYS A 21 -19.04 9.03 -2.58
C LYS A 21 -20.02 10.02 -1.97
N ALA A 22 -20.68 9.67 -0.87
CA ALA A 22 -21.55 10.60 -0.16
C ALA A 22 -20.77 11.80 0.38
N LEU A 23 -19.57 11.59 0.93
CA LEU A 23 -18.68 12.66 1.35
C LEU A 23 -18.23 13.55 0.17
N GLN A 24 -17.92 12.96 -0.98
CA GLN A 24 -17.55 13.69 -2.20
C GLN A 24 -18.70 14.56 -2.70
N ALA A 25 -19.94 14.04 -2.67
CA ALA A 25 -21.12 14.78 -3.06
C ALA A 25 -21.39 15.99 -2.15
N GLU A 26 -21.13 15.86 -0.85
CA GLU A 26 -21.38 16.92 0.14
C GLU A 26 -20.25 17.95 0.23
N LEU A 27 -18.99 17.50 0.21
CA LEU A 27 -17.82 18.33 0.51
C LEU A 27 -17.02 18.74 -0.74
N GLY A 28 -17.36 18.17 -1.89
CA GLY A 28 -16.52 18.19 -3.09
C GLY A 28 -15.40 17.14 -3.03
N GLU A 29 -15.05 16.62 -4.20
CA GLU A 29 -14.15 15.49 -4.33
C GLU A 29 -12.78 15.72 -3.68
N ALA A 30 -12.14 16.85 -3.98
CA ALA A 30 -10.80 17.16 -3.48
C ALA A 30 -10.74 17.17 -1.94
N ARG A 31 -11.74 17.80 -1.30
CA ARG A 31 -11.80 17.91 0.17
C ARG A 31 -12.12 16.56 0.81
N ALA A 32 -13.08 15.82 0.26
CA ALA A 32 -13.43 14.49 0.76
C ALA A 32 -12.25 13.51 0.65
N ASN A 33 -11.59 13.48 -0.51
CA ASN A 33 -10.45 12.58 -0.74
C ASN A 33 -9.24 12.95 0.14
N ALA A 34 -8.99 14.24 0.38
CA ALA A 34 -7.96 14.67 1.32
C ALA A 34 -8.27 14.24 2.76
N LEU A 35 -9.52 14.38 3.20
CA LEU A 35 -9.95 13.93 4.53
C LEU A 35 -9.74 12.41 4.68
N VAL A 36 -10.23 11.62 3.73
CA VAL A 36 -10.05 10.15 3.74
C VAL A 36 -8.58 9.77 3.77
N ARG A 37 -7.76 10.39 2.91
CA ARG A 37 -6.32 10.14 2.84
C ARG A 37 -5.62 10.42 4.16
N ASN A 38 -5.95 11.53 4.81
CA ASN A 38 -5.35 11.89 6.09
C ASN A 38 -5.77 10.92 7.19
N THR A 39 -7.08 10.65 7.31
CA THR A 39 -7.62 9.76 8.36
C THR A 39 -7.10 8.33 8.22
N LEU A 40 -7.12 7.78 7.01
CA LEU A 40 -6.62 6.42 6.77
C LEU A 40 -5.08 6.37 6.78
N GLY A 41 -4.41 7.44 6.35
CA GLY A 41 -2.95 7.55 6.41
C GLY A 41 -2.40 7.33 7.82
N ASP A 42 -3.00 7.95 8.83
CA ASP A 42 -2.59 7.76 10.23
C ASP A 42 -2.83 6.32 10.74
N LEU A 43 -3.86 5.65 10.24
CA LEU A 43 -4.10 4.24 10.54
C LEU A 43 -3.02 3.35 9.91
N TYR A 44 -2.74 3.52 8.61
CA TYR A 44 -1.76 2.72 7.89
C TYR A 44 -0.32 2.97 8.36
N ARG A 45 -0.01 4.20 8.80
CA ARG A 45 1.28 4.51 9.44
C ARG A 45 1.46 3.72 10.72
N ARG A 46 0.45 3.67 11.60
CA ARG A 46 0.51 2.86 12.82
C ARG A 46 0.72 1.37 12.53
N PHE A 47 0.07 0.82 11.51
CA PHE A 47 0.34 -0.57 11.09
C PHE A 47 1.79 -0.78 10.65
N GLY A 48 2.36 0.19 9.93
CA GLY A 48 3.77 0.20 9.57
C GLY A 48 4.69 0.22 10.79
N GLU A 49 4.40 1.09 11.77
CA GLU A 49 5.15 1.19 13.02
C GLU A 49 5.10 -0.10 13.84
N GLU A 50 3.90 -0.68 14.00
CA GLU A 50 3.71 -1.94 14.73
C GLU A 50 4.48 -3.08 14.08
N PHE A 51 4.37 -3.20 12.74
CA PHE A 51 5.14 -4.17 11.98
C PHE A 51 6.65 -3.97 12.18
N TRP A 52 7.13 -2.73 12.06
CA TRP A 52 8.55 -2.43 12.12
C TRP A 52 9.15 -2.63 13.51
N LYS A 53 8.39 -2.36 14.57
CA LYS A 53 8.78 -2.63 15.96
C LYS A 53 8.80 -4.13 16.27
N ALA A 54 7.88 -4.91 15.69
CA ALA A 54 7.75 -6.34 15.95
C ALA A 54 8.74 -7.20 15.14
N LYS A 55 9.32 -6.66 14.06
CA LYS A 55 10.24 -7.40 13.21
C LYS A 55 11.48 -7.84 14.02
N LYS A 56 11.92 -9.07 13.79
CA LYS A 56 13.20 -9.58 14.31
C LYS A 56 14.33 -9.52 13.26
N GLU A 57 14.03 -8.95 12.10
CA GLU A 57 14.87 -8.96 10.92
C GLU A 57 15.59 -7.62 10.75
N ALA A 58 16.92 -7.67 10.62
CA ALA A 58 17.76 -6.50 10.42
C ALA A 58 17.78 -6.05 8.95
N SER A 59 17.75 -7.01 8.01
CA SER A 59 17.70 -6.74 6.58
C SER A 59 16.38 -6.07 6.20
N LEU A 60 16.45 -4.90 5.57
CA LEU A 60 15.29 -4.23 4.98
C LEU A 60 14.62 -5.15 3.94
N GLY A 61 15.44 -5.75 3.07
CA GLY A 61 15.02 -6.70 2.04
C GLY A 61 14.13 -7.81 2.59
N GLN A 62 14.61 -8.52 3.61
CA GLN A 62 13.90 -9.64 4.21
C GLN A 62 12.68 -9.18 5.03
N ALA A 63 12.78 -8.07 5.76
CA ALA A 63 11.65 -7.54 6.52
C ALA A 63 10.48 -7.15 5.61
N VAL A 64 10.73 -6.33 4.58
CA VAL A 64 9.66 -5.88 3.67
C VAL A 64 9.13 -7.03 2.83
N ALA A 65 9.99 -7.96 2.36
CA ALA A 65 9.52 -9.16 1.66
C ALA A 65 8.55 -9.99 2.52
N SER A 66 8.83 -10.11 3.82
CA SER A 66 7.94 -10.81 4.77
C SER A 66 6.59 -10.11 4.92
N ALA A 67 6.59 -8.78 5.10
CA ALA A 67 5.36 -8.00 5.16
C ALA A 67 4.55 -8.14 3.86
N PHE A 68 5.21 -8.00 2.72
CA PHE A 68 4.57 -7.98 1.41
C PHE A 68 3.88 -9.31 1.07
N LYS A 69 4.40 -10.45 1.53
CA LYS A 69 3.73 -11.76 1.43
C LYS A 69 2.32 -11.76 2.03
N THR A 70 2.07 -10.99 3.09
CA THR A 70 0.73 -10.86 3.69
C THR A 70 -0.26 -10.19 2.72
N TYR A 71 0.19 -9.18 1.99
CA TYR A 71 -0.61 -8.45 1.02
C TYR A 71 -0.78 -9.21 -0.30
N ALA A 72 0.17 -10.09 -0.65
CA ALA A 72 0.13 -10.96 -1.82
C ALA A 72 -0.63 -12.28 -1.61
N ARG A 73 -1.07 -12.56 -0.37
CA ARG A 73 -1.77 -13.81 -0.01
C ARG A 73 -3.06 -13.99 -0.81
N ASP A 74 -3.48 -15.23 -1.00
CA ASP A 74 -4.68 -15.62 -1.77
C ASP A 74 -4.60 -15.14 -3.23
N ASP A 75 -3.41 -15.28 -3.81
CA ASP A 75 -3.10 -14.88 -5.19
C ASP A 75 -3.43 -13.39 -5.46
N ALA A 76 -3.31 -12.54 -4.43
CA ALA A 76 -3.69 -11.14 -4.59
C ALA A 76 -2.73 -10.36 -5.48
N LEU A 77 -1.45 -10.72 -5.51
CA LEU A 77 -0.39 -10.02 -6.24
C LEU A 77 0.56 -11.02 -6.90
N ALA A 78 0.80 -10.86 -8.20
CA ALA A 78 1.91 -11.50 -8.91
C ALA A 78 3.01 -10.47 -9.13
N TYR A 79 4.24 -10.77 -8.70
CA TYR A 79 5.34 -9.81 -8.68
C TYR A 79 6.71 -10.45 -8.90
N ASP A 80 7.62 -9.66 -9.46
CA ASP A 80 9.01 -10.03 -9.70
C ASP A 80 9.92 -9.26 -8.76
N VAL A 81 10.76 -9.96 -7.99
CA VAL A 81 11.78 -9.32 -7.15
C VAL A 81 12.98 -8.95 -8.02
N ILE A 82 13.36 -7.67 -7.97
CA ILE A 82 14.47 -7.08 -8.72
C ILE A 82 15.72 -6.98 -7.85
N GLU A 83 15.54 -6.60 -6.57
CA GLU A 83 16.63 -6.45 -5.61
C GLU A 83 16.16 -6.82 -4.21
N GLN A 84 16.99 -7.57 -3.49
CA GLN A 84 16.77 -7.87 -2.09
C GLN A 84 18.11 -7.93 -1.36
N THR A 85 18.39 -6.91 -0.55
CA THR A 85 19.66 -6.75 0.18
C THR A 85 19.40 -6.31 1.63
N GLU A 86 20.45 -6.04 2.39
CA GLU A 86 20.35 -5.48 3.74
C GLU A 86 19.66 -4.11 3.76
N ASP A 87 19.86 -3.30 2.72
CA ASP A 87 19.43 -1.90 2.65
C ASP A 87 18.40 -1.61 1.55
N ALA A 88 17.93 -2.64 0.82
CA ALA A 88 16.99 -2.44 -0.27
C ALA A 88 16.03 -3.61 -0.49
N PHE A 89 14.81 -3.25 -0.92
CA PHE A 89 13.87 -4.19 -1.52
C PHE A 89 13.21 -3.53 -2.73
N ALA A 90 13.46 -4.05 -3.92
CA ALA A 90 12.85 -3.58 -5.17
C ALA A 90 12.11 -4.72 -5.84
N PHE A 91 10.88 -4.46 -6.27
CA PHE A 91 10.06 -5.43 -6.98
C PHE A 91 9.01 -4.73 -7.84
N ASP A 92 8.56 -5.44 -8.88
CA ASP A 92 7.47 -4.99 -9.72
C ASP A 92 6.25 -5.89 -9.56
N VAL A 93 5.09 -5.31 -9.30
CA VAL A 93 3.82 -6.04 -9.37
C VAL A 93 3.35 -6.06 -10.82
N LYS A 94 3.19 -7.26 -11.40
CA LYS A 94 2.74 -7.46 -12.79
C LYS A 94 1.24 -7.80 -12.89
N ARG A 95 0.63 -8.29 -11.80
CA ARG A 95 -0.82 -8.48 -11.68
C ARG A 95 -1.30 -8.11 -10.28
N CYS A 96 -2.45 -7.43 -10.18
CA CYS A 96 -2.98 -6.93 -8.91
C CYS A 96 -4.49 -7.15 -8.81
N ALA A 97 -4.90 -8.12 -7.98
CA ALA A 97 -6.31 -8.44 -7.75
C ALA A 97 -7.08 -7.30 -7.08
N TYR A 98 -6.40 -6.42 -6.33
CA TYR A 98 -7.01 -5.20 -5.79
C TYR A 98 -7.41 -4.23 -6.92
N ALA A 99 -6.51 -4.03 -7.89
CA ALA A 99 -6.78 -3.17 -9.04
C ALA A 99 -7.90 -3.75 -9.91
N GLU A 100 -7.82 -5.04 -10.23
CA GLU A 100 -8.87 -5.75 -10.98
C GLU A 100 -10.24 -5.61 -10.32
N PHE A 101 -10.31 -5.75 -8.99
CA PHE A 101 -11.54 -5.61 -8.24
C PHE A 101 -12.15 -4.20 -8.35
N TYR A 102 -11.36 -3.15 -8.05
CA TYR A 102 -11.87 -1.77 -8.12
C TYR A 102 -12.16 -1.31 -9.56
N GLN A 103 -11.43 -1.82 -10.55
CA GLN A 103 -11.75 -1.60 -11.96
C GLN A 103 -13.07 -2.25 -12.34
N ALA A 104 -13.32 -3.51 -11.93
CA ALA A 104 -14.58 -4.19 -12.16
C ALA A 104 -15.77 -3.52 -11.44
N LEU A 105 -15.50 -2.88 -10.29
CA LEU A 105 -16.48 -2.07 -9.56
C LEU A 105 -16.79 -0.74 -10.26
N GLY A 106 -15.96 -0.30 -11.22
CA GLY A 106 -16.04 1.02 -11.85
C GLY A 106 -15.46 2.15 -11.01
N GLU A 107 -14.66 1.83 -9.98
CA GLU A 107 -14.16 2.78 -8.98
C GLU A 107 -12.63 2.77 -8.82
N PRO A 108 -11.84 2.84 -9.90
CA PRO A 108 -10.38 2.76 -9.80
C PRO A 108 -9.77 3.91 -8.98
N GLU A 109 -10.33 5.12 -9.05
CA GLU A 109 -9.85 6.27 -8.28
C GLU A 109 -10.05 6.07 -6.77
N LEU A 110 -11.17 5.48 -6.36
CA LEU A 110 -11.39 5.12 -4.95
C LEU A 110 -10.52 3.93 -4.56
N GLY A 111 -10.29 2.97 -5.45
CA GLY A 111 -9.31 1.90 -5.23
C GLY A 111 -7.90 2.44 -4.97
N PHE A 112 -7.49 3.46 -5.72
CA PHE A 112 -6.21 4.11 -5.51
C PHE A 112 -6.16 4.80 -4.14
N LEU A 113 -7.20 5.57 -3.79
CA LEU A 113 -7.31 6.28 -2.52
C LEU A 113 -7.38 5.36 -1.30
N LEU A 114 -8.05 4.21 -1.40
CA LEU A 114 -8.30 3.32 -0.26
C LEU A 114 -7.21 2.25 -0.12
N VAL A 115 -6.57 1.83 -1.21
CA VAL A 115 -5.60 0.73 -1.21
C VAL A 115 -4.20 1.23 -1.53
N CYS A 116 -3.98 1.80 -2.72
CA CYS A 116 -2.63 2.10 -3.18
C CYS A 116 -1.92 3.16 -2.34
N THR A 117 -2.65 4.15 -1.80
CA THR A 117 -2.00 5.21 -1.01
C THR A 117 -1.60 4.75 0.39
N ALA A 118 -2.16 3.63 0.88
CA ALA A 118 -1.76 3.00 2.13
C ALA A 118 -0.27 2.63 2.13
N ASP A 119 0.26 2.22 0.98
CA ASP A 119 1.64 1.75 0.85
C ASP A 119 2.67 2.80 1.31
N PHE A 120 2.46 4.08 1.00
CA PHE A 120 3.33 5.16 1.44
C PHE A 120 3.19 5.43 2.94
N ALA A 121 1.98 5.50 3.45
CA ALA A 121 1.73 5.71 4.87
C ALA A 121 2.33 4.56 5.72
N THR A 122 2.16 3.31 5.28
CA THR A 122 2.78 2.15 5.92
C THR A 122 4.30 2.22 5.85
N ALA A 123 4.88 2.63 4.72
CA ALA A 123 6.32 2.82 4.60
C ALA A 123 6.87 3.92 5.52
N GLU A 124 6.15 5.04 5.68
CA GLU A 124 6.50 6.09 6.66
C GLU A 124 6.57 5.54 8.09
N GLY A 125 5.70 4.59 8.43
CA GLY A 125 5.70 3.92 9.73
C GLY A 125 6.94 3.09 10.01
N PHE A 126 7.73 2.73 8.98
CA PHE A 126 8.99 2.01 9.18
C PHE A 126 10.09 2.89 9.76
N GLY A 127 9.91 4.22 9.75
CA GLY A 127 10.86 5.17 10.31
C GLY A 127 11.58 6.01 9.25
N PRO A 128 12.27 7.07 9.69
CA PRO A 128 12.78 8.12 8.81
C PRO A 128 13.96 7.66 7.93
N ASP A 129 14.63 6.58 8.29
CA ASP A 129 15.73 6.00 7.51
C ASP A 129 15.23 5.13 6.35
N ILE A 130 13.93 4.81 6.26
CA ILE A 130 13.37 4.00 5.17
C ILE A 130 12.53 4.88 4.23
N LYS A 131 12.80 4.76 2.93
CA LYS A 131 12.04 5.45 1.89
C LYS A 131 11.46 4.46 0.90
N LEU A 132 10.15 4.58 0.66
CA LEU A 132 9.48 4.00 -0.50
C LEU A 132 9.46 5.02 -1.64
N THR A 133 9.90 4.61 -2.81
CA THR A 133 9.57 5.27 -4.08
C THR A 133 8.71 4.34 -4.92
N ARG A 134 7.61 4.87 -5.46
CA ARG A 134 6.77 4.23 -6.47
C ARG A 134 6.20 5.31 -7.35
N THR A 135 6.33 5.15 -8.66
CA THR A 135 5.96 6.19 -9.64
C THR A 135 4.68 5.86 -10.39
N GLN A 136 4.28 4.59 -10.41
CA GLN A 136 3.13 4.13 -11.18
C GLN A 136 2.38 2.99 -10.47
N THR A 137 1.11 2.81 -10.84
CA THR A 137 0.28 1.72 -10.33
C THR A 137 -0.61 1.13 -11.42
N ILE A 138 -0.84 -0.18 -11.36
CA ILE A 138 -1.84 -0.86 -12.20
C ILE A 138 -3.24 -0.27 -11.99
N MET A 139 -3.56 0.15 -10.75
CA MET A 139 -4.84 0.79 -10.42
C MET A 139 -5.11 2.04 -11.26
N GLN A 140 -4.05 2.80 -11.59
CA GLN A 140 -4.10 4.01 -12.42
C GLN A 140 -3.84 3.72 -13.91
N GLY A 141 -3.88 2.44 -14.33
CA GLY A 141 -3.75 2.04 -15.74
C GLY A 141 -2.33 1.78 -16.23
N ALA A 142 -1.32 1.77 -15.35
CA ALA A 142 0.04 1.38 -15.74
C ALA A 142 0.15 -0.14 -15.96
N ASN A 143 1.19 -0.58 -16.66
CA ASN A 143 1.44 -2.01 -16.91
C ASN A 143 2.04 -2.75 -15.70
N HIS A 144 2.56 -2.03 -14.70
CA HIS A 144 3.04 -2.59 -13.43
C HIS A 144 3.02 -1.54 -12.32
N CYS A 145 3.19 -1.97 -11.06
CA CYS A 145 3.56 -1.08 -9.96
C CYS A 145 5.06 -1.26 -9.65
N ASP A 146 5.80 -0.17 -9.45
CA ASP A 146 7.26 -0.17 -9.29
C ASP A 146 7.71 0.17 -7.86
N PHE A 147 7.67 -0.81 -6.95
CA PHE A 147 8.05 -0.58 -5.56
C PHE A 147 9.56 -0.58 -5.38
N ARG A 148 10.09 0.50 -4.80
CA ARG A 148 11.53 0.67 -4.50
C ARG A 148 11.71 1.14 -3.06
N TYR A 149 11.93 0.20 -2.15
CA TYR A 149 12.30 0.49 -0.76
C TYR A 149 13.83 0.60 -0.65
N ARG A 150 14.30 1.65 0.01
CA ARG A 150 15.71 1.88 0.32
C ARG A 150 15.87 2.37 1.74
N ARG A 151 16.93 1.93 2.40
CA ARG A 151 17.44 2.60 3.59
C ARG A 151 18.26 3.80 3.14
N ASN A 152 17.82 5.00 3.46
CA ASN A 152 18.64 6.19 3.40
C ASN A 152 19.66 6.08 4.52
N LYS A 153 20.88 5.67 4.18
CA LYS A 153 22.03 5.92 5.04
C LYS A 153 22.19 7.43 5.06
N GLY A 154 21.56 8.10 6.02
CA GLY A 154 21.89 9.49 6.29
C GLY A 154 23.41 9.54 6.44
N GLU A 155 24.06 10.44 5.71
CA GLU A 155 25.38 10.90 6.10
C GLU A 155 25.28 11.20 7.60
N SER A 156 26.02 10.44 8.39
CA SER A 156 26.13 10.71 9.82
C SER A 156 26.67 12.14 9.91
N GLN A 157 25.84 13.07 10.37
CA GLN A 157 26.35 14.35 10.86
C GLN A 157 27.12 14.10 12.15
#